data_AF-R7RW58-F1
#
_entry.id   AF-R7RW58-F1
#
_cell.length_a   1.000
_cell.length_b   1.000
_cell.length_c   1.000
_cell.angle_alpha   90.00
_cell.angle_beta   90.00
_cell.angle_gamma   90.00
#
_symmetry.space_group_name_H-M   'P 1'
#
loop_
_entity.id
_entity.type
_entity.pdbx_description
1 polymer ?
#
loop_
_entity_poly.entity_id
_entity_poly.type
_entity_poly.pdbx_seq_one_letter_code
_entity_poly.pdbx_strand_id
1 'polypeptide(L)'
;SVSRSGTAPTVYSEAMHRVIIVLRCACSKRSFNHLKDPWYFREVELLRPGTQLPAPQTSQRDLLILHEAFIPRFTAYFEVGILI
;
A
#
# COMPACT_ATOMS: atom_id res chain seq x y z
N SER A 1 0.40 -7.77 23.31
CA SER A 1 0.51 -6.29 23.38
C SER A 1 1.60 -5.85 22.43
N VAL A 2 1.25 -5.42 21.22
CA VAL A 2 2.26 -4.86 20.29
C VAL A 2 2.60 -3.46 20.77
N SER A 3 3.79 -3.29 21.33
CA SER A 3 4.35 -1.99 21.67
C SER A 3 4.57 -1.21 20.39
N ARG A 4 3.74 -0.18 20.14
CA ARG A 4 4.06 0.84 19.14
C ARG A 4 5.31 1.56 19.66
N SER A 5 6.46 1.28 19.05
CA SER A 5 7.63 2.15 19.16
C SER A 5 7.15 3.57 18.89
N GLY A 6 7.51 4.54 19.74
CA GLY A 6 7.15 5.94 19.59
C GLY A 6 7.69 6.50 18.29
N THR A 7 6.93 6.33 17.21
CA THR A 7 7.19 6.96 15.92
C THR A 7 6.57 8.34 15.98
N ALA A 8 7.37 9.35 15.68
CA ALA A 8 6.90 10.71 15.42
C ALA A 8 5.67 10.67 14.51
N PRO A 9 4.68 11.58 14.67
CA PRO A 9 3.49 11.59 13.83
C PRO A 9 3.91 11.58 12.37
N THR A 10 3.59 10.48 11.67
CA THR A 10 3.91 10.34 10.25
C THR A 10 3.14 11.40 9.50
N VAL A 11 3.84 12.39 8.96
CA VAL A 11 3.25 13.42 8.10
C VAL A 11 2.58 12.72 6.93
N TYR A 12 1.33 13.07 6.65
CA TYR A 12 0.60 12.48 5.53
C TYR A 12 1.34 12.70 4.21
N SER A 13 1.48 11.64 3.44
CA SER A 13 1.93 11.68 2.05
C SER A 13 0.96 10.86 1.21
N GLU A 14 0.48 11.44 0.11
CA GLU A 14 -0.44 10.76 -0.81
C GLU A 14 0.19 9.50 -1.41
N ALA A 15 1.48 9.56 -1.76
CA ALA A 15 2.23 8.41 -2.25
C ALA A 15 2.26 7.28 -1.21
N MET A 16 2.52 7.61 0.06
CA MET A 16 2.52 6.61 1.14
C MET A 16 1.13 6.03 1.38
N HIS A 17 0.08 6.86 1.33
CA HIS A 17 -1.29 6.40 1.44
C HIS A 17 -1.62 5.39 0.32
N ARG A 18 -1.29 5.70 -0.93
CA ARG A 18 -1.49 4.79 -2.07
C ARG A 18 -0.75 3.46 -1.89
N VAL A 19 0.50 3.49 -1.45
CA VAL A 19 1.27 2.28 -1.17
C VAL A 19 0.59 1.43 -0.08
N ILE A 20 0.11 2.05 1.00
CA ILE A 20 -0.60 1.32 2.08
C ILE A 20 -1.88 0.66 1.55
N ILE A 21 -2.65 1.35 0.69
CA ILE A 21 -3.85 0.77 0.05
C ILE A 21 -3.47 -0.48 -0.74
N VAL A 22 -2.42 -0.38 -1.57
CA VAL A 22 -1.96 -1.47 -2.42
C VAL A 22 -1.49 -2.67 -1.60
N LEU A 23 -0.68 -2.44 -0.56
CA LEU A 23 -0.22 -3.49 0.34
C LEU A 23 -1.39 -4.15 1.07
N ARG A 24 -2.36 -3.37 1.55
CA ARG A 24 -3.57 -3.91 2.19
C ARG A 24 -4.34 -4.82 1.24
N CYS A 25 -4.52 -4.41 -0.02
CA CYS A 25 -5.16 -5.23 -1.05
C CYS A 25 -4.39 -6.53 -1.32
N ALA A 26 -3.07 -6.45 -1.51
CA ALA A 26 -2.22 -7.60 -1.76
C ALA A 26 -2.23 -8.60 -0.60
N CYS A 27 -2.00 -8.13 0.63
CA CYS A 27 -1.95 -8.98 1.83
C CYS A 27 -3.31 -9.62 2.15
N SER A 28 -4.41 -8.92 1.90
CA SER A 28 -5.76 -9.40 2.25
C SER A 28 -6.50 -10.04 1.08
N LYS A 29 -5.85 -10.20 -0.08
CA LYS A 29 -6.47 -10.68 -1.34
C LYS A 29 -7.75 -9.91 -1.69
N ARG A 30 -7.76 -8.60 -1.42
CA ARG A 30 -8.92 -7.72 -1.67
C ARG A 30 -8.77 -7.04 -3.03
N SER A 31 -9.88 -6.90 -3.74
CA SER A 31 -9.92 -6.14 -4.99
C SER A 31 -9.85 -4.63 -4.73
N PHE A 32 -9.40 -3.88 -5.73
CA PHE A 32 -9.37 -2.41 -5.66
C PHE A 32 -10.75 -1.76 -5.75
N ASN A 33 -11.82 -2.52 -6.01
CA ASN A 33 -13.18 -1.98 -6.11
C ASN A 33 -13.68 -1.34 -4.81
N HIS A 34 -13.13 -1.71 -3.65
CA HIS A 34 -13.44 -1.06 -2.37
C HIS A 34 -13.11 0.45 -2.37
N LEU A 35 -12.25 0.94 -3.26
CA LEU A 35 -11.97 2.37 -3.41
C LEU A 35 -13.17 3.16 -3.96
N LYS A 36 -14.16 2.47 -4.52
CA LYS A 36 -15.43 3.05 -4.97
C LYS A 36 -16.54 2.93 -3.90
N ASP A 37 -16.26 2.29 -2.78
CA ASP A 37 -17.24 2.15 -1.70
C ASP A 37 -17.45 3.50 -1.01
N PRO A 38 -18.69 4.04 -0.99
CA PRO A 38 -18.98 5.31 -0.34
C PRO A 38 -18.69 5.29 1.17
N TRP A 39 -18.76 4.14 1.83
CA TRP A 39 -18.44 4.02 3.25
C TRP A 39 -16.95 4.08 3.52
N TYR A 40 -16.14 3.48 2.62
CA TYR A 40 -14.69 3.61 2.70
C TYR A 40 -14.24 5.05 2.45
N PHE A 41 -14.85 5.73 1.47
CA PHE A 41 -14.61 7.15 1.27
C PHE A 41 -14.99 7.97 2.50
N ARG A 42 -16.13 7.69 3.13
CA ARG A 42 -16.54 8.37 4.37
C ARG A 42 -15.60 8.12 5.54
N GLU A 43 -15.10 6.90 5.72
CA GLU A 43 -14.10 6.59 6.74
C GLU A 43 -12.84 7.45 6.55
N VAL A 44 -12.33 7.52 5.31
CA VAL A 44 -11.15 8.33 4.99
C VAL A 44 -11.40 9.83 5.20
N GLU A 45 -12.58 10.33 4.80
CA GLU A 45 -12.97 11.72 5.02
C GLU A 45 -13.06 12.09 6.51
N LEU A 46 -13.56 11.16 7.36
CA LEU A 46 -13.62 11.35 8.81
C LEU A 46 -12.24 11.40 9.45
N LEU A 47 -11.30 10.60 8.95
CA LEU A 47 -9.93 10.55 9.47
C LEU A 47 -9.07 11.72 8.96
N ARG A 48 -9.28 12.14 7.72
CA ARG A 48 -8.54 13.24 7.09
C ARG A 48 -9.37 13.89 5.97
N PRO A 49 -10.09 14.97 6.27
CA PRO A 49 -10.94 15.66 5.30
C PRO A 49 -10.20 16.10 4.03
N GLY A 50 -10.87 16.01 2.89
CA GLY A 50 -10.34 16.38 1.59
C GLY A 50 -9.31 15.38 1.02
N THR A 51 -9.18 14.20 1.61
CA THR A 51 -8.29 13.16 1.08
C THR A 51 -8.88 12.53 -0.17
N GLN A 52 -8.18 12.61 -1.29
CA GLN A 52 -8.59 11.98 -2.53
C GLN A 52 -8.18 10.52 -2.55
N LEU A 53 -9.14 9.63 -2.81
CA LEU A 53 -8.85 8.22 -3.04
C LEU A 53 -8.36 8.02 -4.48
N PRO A 54 -7.37 7.14 -4.70
CA PRO A 54 -6.95 6.78 -6.05
C PRO A 54 -8.07 6.00 -6.76
N ALA A 55 -8.13 6.13 -8.09
CA ALA A 55 -8.95 5.25 -8.90
C ALA A 55 -8.43 3.80 -8.79
N PRO A 56 -9.30 2.77 -8.87
CA PRO A 56 -8.86 1.37 -8.80
C PRO A 56 -7.77 1.00 -9.82
N GLN A 57 -7.85 1.56 -11.03
CA GLN A 57 -6.86 1.35 -12.09
C GLN A 57 -5.51 1.96 -11.73
N THR A 58 -5.50 3.09 -11.02
CA THR A 58 -4.28 3.72 -10.51
C THR A 58 -3.62 2.81 -9.49
N SER A 59 -4.37 2.27 -8.53
CA SER A 59 -3.83 1.34 -7.53
C SER A 59 -3.36 0.01 -8.13
N GLN A 60 -4.00 -0.46 -9.21
CA GLN A 60 -3.50 -1.63 -9.94
C GLN A 60 -2.15 -1.35 -10.61
N ARG A 61 -1.97 -0.17 -11.22
CA ARG A 61 -0.66 0.25 -11.77
C ARG A 61 0.38 0.37 -10.66
N ASP A 62 0.02 0.95 -9.52
CA ASP A 62 0.90 1.06 -8.37
C ASP A 62 1.37 -0.31 -7.85
N LEU A 63 0.48 -1.32 -7.88
CA LEU A 63 0.84 -2.70 -7.53
C LEU A 63 1.87 -3.29 -8.50
N LEU A 64 1.72 -3.04 -9.80
CA LEU A 64 2.69 -3.50 -10.79
C LEU A 64 4.05 -2.84 -10.60
N ILE A 65 4.07 -1.53 -10.38
CA ILE A 65 5.31 -0.78 -10.10
C ILE A 65 5.98 -1.29 -8.83
N LEU A 66 5.21 -1.51 -7.76
CA LEU A 66 5.73 -2.08 -6.53
C LEU A 66 6.30 -3.48 -6.77
N HIS A 67 5.59 -4.33 -7.49
CA HIS A 67 6.05 -5.67 -7.82
C HIS A 67 7.34 -5.64 -8.64
N GLU A 68 7.42 -4.82 -9.68
CA GLU A 68 8.63 -4.63 -10.51
C GLU A 68 9.81 -4.09 -9.70
N ALA A 69 9.58 -3.16 -8.77
CA ALA A 69 10.63 -2.66 -7.89
C ALA A 69 11.09 -3.72 -6.86
N PHE A 70 10.22 -4.67 -6.51
CA PHE A 70 10.53 -5.77 -5.59
C PHE A 70 11.19 -6.96 -6.27
N ILE A 71 10.89 -7.26 -7.54
CA ILE A 71 11.46 -8.41 -8.27
C ILE A 71 13.00 -8.42 -8.22
N PRO A 72 13.74 -7.34 -8.59
CA PRO A 72 15.20 -7.35 -8.57
C PRO A 72 15.77 -7.60 -7.17
N ARG A 73 15.09 -7.10 -6.13
CA ARG A 73 15.48 -7.33 -4.75
C ARG A 73 15.25 -8.78 -4.35
N PHE A 74 14.12 -9.36 -4.77
CA PHE A 74 13.80 -10.76 -4.52
C PHE A 74 14.76 -11.70 -5.24
N THR A 75 15.03 -11.51 -6.54
CA THR A 75 15.95 -12.34 -7.33
C THR A 75 17.37 -12.32 -6.76
N ALA A 76 17.85 -11.15 -6.30
CA ALA A 76 19.15 -11.04 -5.64
C ALA A 76 19.26 -11.90 -4.37
N TYR A 77 18.17 -12.05 -3.59
CA TYR A 77 18.17 -12.95 -2.43
C TYR A 77 18.30 -14.43 -2.82
N PHE A 78 17.74 -14.84 -3.95
CA PHE A 78 17.81 -16.24 -4.40
C PHE A 78 19.12 -16.57 -5.14
N GLU A 79 19.72 -15.63 -5.86
CA GLU A 79 21.03 -15.83 -6.49
C GLU A 79 22.16 -15.96 -5.46
N VAL A 80 22.09 -15.23 -4.34
CA VAL A 80 23.06 -15.37 -3.24
C VAL A 80 22.88 -16.70 -2.48
N GLY A 81 21.68 -17.29 -2.50
CA GLY A 81 21.38 -18.57 -1.85
C GLY A 81 21.81 -19.83 -2.63
N ILE A 82 22.24 -19.69 -3.89
CA ILE A 82 22.70 -20.81 -4.74
C ILE A 82 24.25 -20.94 -4.75
N LEU A 83 24.95 -20.04 -4.07
CA LEU A 83 26.43 -20.01 -3.98
C LEU A 83 26.97 -20.51 -2.63
N ILE A 84 26.27 -21.43 -1.95
CA ILE A 84 26.75 -22.13 -0.74
C ILE A 84 26.70 -23.64 -0.94
#